data_AF-A0A1M3K8T5-F1
#
_entry.id   AF-A0A1M3K8T5-F1
#
_cell.length_a   1.000
_cell.length_b   1.000
_cell.length_c   1.000
_cell.angle_alpha   90.00
_cell.angle_beta   90.00
_cell.angle_gamma   90.00
#
_symmetry.space_group_name_H-M   'P 1'
#
loop_
_entity.id
_entity.type
_entity.pdbx_description
1 polymer ?
#
loop_
_entity_poly.entity_id
_entity_poly.type
_entity_poly.pdbx_seq_one_letter_code
_entity_poly.pdbx_strand_id
1 'polypeptide(L)'
;MPAINKMINSNQLSIVSSDRNWSSLYKIGGLAALGTVLIGVVEIGITFLPGGNGTYKTVFDWFTLFQNNAFMGLRNLGLLNLFFYALDIPIFFALFCAHRTSNQTLAAMAMIISFIGVAVFYATNRAFAMLGISNQYALATSETQRSIFAAAGQAMLSVGQSHTPGTFIAFFLSESASLLISAAMLRGKLFSKTNAYVGFVGFMFMLIFEVFASFMPALQGVAMILAMAGGILSLTWEILVSRRLFQLSRIY
;
A
#
# COMPACT_ATOMS: atom_id res chain seq x y z
N MET A 1 5.60 23.33 -50.60
CA MET A 1 4.73 22.16 -50.26
C MET A 1 5.43 21.03 -49.47
N PRO A 2 6.72 20.66 -49.69
CA PRO A 2 7.35 19.55 -48.95
C PRO A 2 7.54 19.79 -47.44
N ALA A 3 7.85 21.03 -47.04
CA ALA A 3 8.08 21.38 -45.65
C ALA A 3 6.81 21.32 -44.78
N ILE A 4 5.65 21.67 -45.35
CA ILE A 4 4.34 21.64 -44.67
C ILE A 4 3.92 20.19 -44.40
N ASN A 5 4.08 19.30 -45.39
CA ASN A 5 3.78 17.86 -45.20
C ASN A 5 4.71 17.20 -44.18
N LYS A 6 5.97 17.61 -44.10
CA LYS A 6 6.93 17.11 -43.10
C LYS A 6 6.55 17.56 -41.68
N MET A 7 6.12 18.81 -41.50
CA MET A 7 5.61 19.31 -40.20
C MET A 7 4.30 18.65 -39.77
N ILE A 8 3.39 18.37 -40.70
CA ILE A 8 2.14 17.66 -40.41
C ILE A 8 2.45 16.22 -39.95
N ASN A 9 3.36 15.53 -40.64
CA ASN A 9 3.77 14.17 -40.26
C ASN A 9 4.49 14.13 -38.89
N SER A 10 5.35 15.11 -38.57
CA SER A 10 6.00 15.16 -37.26
C SER A 10 5.01 15.42 -36.12
N ASN A 11 4.00 16.26 -36.34
CA ASN A 11 2.96 16.53 -35.34
C ASN A 11 2.02 15.32 -35.17
N GLN A 12 1.70 14.61 -36.23
CA GLN A 12 0.90 13.38 -36.13
C GLN A 12 1.67 12.27 -35.38
N LEU A 13 2.98 12.12 -35.65
CA LEU A 13 3.84 11.18 -34.92
C LEU A 13 3.98 11.55 -33.43
N SER A 14 4.09 12.83 -33.09
CA SER A 14 4.16 13.28 -31.68
C SER A 14 2.84 13.07 -30.94
N ILE A 15 1.70 13.30 -31.59
CA ILE A 15 0.37 13.03 -31.00
C ILE A 15 0.18 11.52 -30.77
N VAL A 16 0.41 10.68 -31.78
CA VAL A 16 0.24 9.22 -31.67
C VAL A 16 1.18 8.60 -30.63
N SER A 17 2.41 9.10 -30.53
CA SER A 17 3.36 8.65 -29.49
C SER A 17 2.94 9.12 -28.09
N SER A 18 2.41 10.33 -27.96
CA SER A 18 1.89 10.84 -26.68
C SER A 18 0.67 10.04 -26.21
N ASP A 19 -0.28 9.74 -27.09
CA ASP A 19 -1.48 8.94 -26.78
C ASP A 19 -1.10 7.51 -26.37
N ARG A 20 -0.16 6.88 -27.11
CA ARG A 20 0.39 5.56 -26.75
C ARG A 20 1.07 5.53 -25.38
N ASN A 21 1.76 6.61 -25.00
CA ASN A 21 2.40 6.72 -23.68
C ASN A 21 1.35 6.79 -22.56
N TRP A 22 0.27 7.57 -22.74
CA TRP A 22 -0.83 7.62 -21.78
C TRP A 22 -1.58 6.28 -21.69
N SER A 23 -1.84 5.64 -22.82
CA SER A 23 -2.44 4.31 -22.90
C SER A 23 -1.68 3.29 -22.05
N SER A 24 -0.36 3.24 -22.23
CA SER A 24 0.52 2.29 -21.53
C SER A 24 0.56 2.57 -20.03
N LEU A 25 0.65 3.85 -19.63
CA LEU A 25 0.63 4.25 -18.23
C LEU A 25 -0.66 3.80 -17.53
N TYR A 26 -1.83 4.03 -18.15
CA TYR A 26 -3.10 3.63 -17.55
C TYR A 26 -3.25 2.11 -17.47
N LYS A 27 -2.70 1.35 -18.43
CA LYS A 27 -2.65 -0.12 -18.32
C LYS A 27 -1.79 -0.58 -17.15
N ILE A 28 -0.62 0.01 -16.97
CA ILE A 28 0.29 -0.32 -15.87
C ILE A 28 -0.37 -0.02 -14.52
N GLY A 29 -0.97 1.18 -14.36
CA GLY A 29 -1.71 1.53 -13.15
C GLY A 29 -2.91 0.60 -12.90
N GLY A 30 -3.65 0.24 -13.96
CA GLY A 30 -4.78 -0.69 -13.85
C GLY A 30 -4.37 -2.12 -13.46
N LEU A 31 -3.24 -2.62 -13.99
CA LEU A 31 -2.67 -3.91 -13.60
C LEU A 31 -2.15 -3.88 -12.16
N ALA A 32 -1.50 -2.77 -11.76
CA ALA A 32 -1.02 -2.59 -10.40
C ALA A 32 -2.17 -2.61 -9.38
N ALA A 33 -3.29 -1.92 -9.67
CA ALA A 33 -4.49 -1.96 -8.84
C ALA A 33 -5.12 -3.36 -8.76
N LEU A 34 -5.05 -4.20 -9.80
CA LEU A 34 -5.44 -5.61 -9.65
C LEU A 34 -4.44 -6.40 -8.81
N GLY A 35 -3.15 -6.09 -8.91
CA GLY A 35 -2.11 -6.69 -8.10
C GLY A 35 -2.33 -6.42 -6.60
N THR A 36 -2.69 -5.19 -6.21
CA THR A 36 -3.02 -4.87 -4.80
C THR A 36 -4.24 -5.65 -4.31
N VAL A 37 -5.27 -5.82 -5.16
CA VAL A 37 -6.43 -6.67 -4.86
C VAL A 37 -6.00 -8.13 -4.64
N LEU A 38 -5.17 -8.68 -5.53
CA LEU A 38 -4.66 -10.05 -5.38
C LEU A 38 -3.86 -10.22 -4.09
N ILE A 39 -2.99 -9.26 -3.75
CA ILE A 39 -2.24 -9.26 -2.50
C ILE A 39 -3.19 -9.26 -1.30
N GLY A 40 -4.20 -8.38 -1.30
CA GLY A 40 -5.18 -8.33 -0.21
C GLY A 40 -5.99 -9.61 -0.06
N VAL A 41 -6.41 -10.23 -1.17
CA VAL A 41 -7.12 -11.54 -1.15
C VAL A 41 -6.20 -12.65 -0.63
N VAL A 42 -4.93 -12.66 -1.03
CA VAL A 42 -3.93 -13.61 -0.53
C VAL A 42 -3.68 -13.42 0.97
N GLU A 43 -3.55 -12.17 1.43
CA GLU A 43 -3.41 -11.82 2.85
C GLU A 43 -4.59 -12.32 3.69
N ILE A 44 -5.82 -12.09 3.21
CA ILE A 44 -7.04 -12.60 3.84
C ILE A 44 -7.01 -14.14 3.86
N GLY A 45 -6.70 -14.77 2.73
CA GLY A 45 -6.61 -16.23 2.63
C GLY A 45 -5.61 -16.84 3.62
N ILE A 46 -4.41 -16.28 3.72
CA ILE A 46 -3.38 -16.72 4.67
C ILE A 46 -3.85 -16.54 6.12
N THR A 47 -4.57 -15.47 6.43
CA THR A 47 -5.09 -15.20 7.79
C THR A 47 -6.02 -16.32 8.29
N PHE A 48 -6.78 -16.95 7.38
CA PHE A 48 -7.69 -18.05 7.70
C PHE A 48 -7.02 -19.43 7.74
N LEU A 49 -5.75 -19.55 7.33
CA LEU A 49 -5.01 -20.80 7.46
C LEU A 49 -4.55 -21.03 8.91
N PRO A 50 -4.26 -22.28 9.31
CA PRO A 50 -3.71 -22.57 10.64
C PRO A 50 -2.44 -21.75 10.94
N GLY A 51 -2.46 -20.99 12.03
CA GLY A 51 -1.37 -20.08 12.42
C GLY A 51 -1.41 -18.69 11.77
N GLY A 52 -2.34 -18.45 10.84
CA GLY A 52 -2.53 -17.19 10.11
C GLY A 52 -2.93 -15.99 10.98
N ASN A 53 -3.61 -16.27 12.09
CA ASN A 53 -4.12 -15.27 13.05
C ASN A 53 -3.44 -15.39 14.44
N GLY A 54 -2.23 -15.95 14.49
CA GLY A 54 -1.48 -16.08 15.74
C GLY A 54 -1.16 -14.73 16.37
N THR A 55 -1.23 -14.66 17.71
CA THR A 55 -0.87 -13.46 18.49
C THR A 55 0.53 -13.65 19.09
N TYR A 56 1.45 -12.74 18.80
CA TYR A 56 2.84 -12.77 19.27
C TYR A 56 3.11 -11.51 20.09
N LYS A 57 3.43 -11.68 21.38
CA LYS A 57 3.49 -10.56 22.34
C LYS A 57 4.92 -10.18 22.70
N THR A 58 5.81 -11.17 22.79
CA THR A 58 7.19 -10.98 23.21
C THR A 58 8.15 -11.17 22.05
N VAL A 59 9.35 -10.58 22.16
CA VAL A 59 10.44 -10.82 21.19
C VAL A 59 10.76 -12.32 21.04
N PHE A 60 10.61 -13.11 22.10
CA PHE A 60 10.85 -14.55 22.07
C PHE A 60 9.75 -15.31 21.31
N ASP A 61 8.49 -14.86 21.38
CA ASP A 61 7.40 -15.40 20.56
C ASP A 61 7.71 -15.19 19.08
N TRP A 62 8.16 -13.98 18.73
CA TRP A 62 8.55 -13.63 17.37
C TRP A 62 9.76 -14.44 16.89
N PHE A 63 10.80 -14.60 17.71
CA PHE A 63 11.94 -15.44 17.34
C PHE A 63 11.52 -16.90 17.15
N THR A 64 10.68 -17.44 18.04
CA THR A 64 10.13 -18.79 17.90
C THR A 64 9.32 -18.92 16.60
N LEU A 65 8.51 -17.93 16.26
CA LEU A 65 7.79 -17.89 14.99
C LEU A 65 8.75 -17.92 13.80
N PHE A 66 9.79 -17.08 13.80
CA PHE A 66 10.77 -17.05 12.71
C PHE A 66 11.53 -18.37 12.55
N GLN A 67 11.88 -19.03 13.66
CA GLN A 67 12.56 -20.33 13.61
C GLN A 67 11.64 -21.47 13.15
N ASN A 68 10.35 -21.43 13.52
CA ASN A 68 9.39 -22.46 13.12
C ASN A 68 8.85 -22.25 11.70
N ASN A 69 8.61 -20.98 11.32
CA ASN A 69 8.03 -20.59 10.05
C ASN A 69 8.44 -19.16 9.67
N ALA A 70 9.59 -19.04 9.01
CA ALA A 70 10.14 -17.76 8.58
C ALA A 70 9.17 -16.97 7.67
N PHE A 71 8.41 -17.64 6.81
CA PHE A 71 7.43 -16.97 5.95
C PHE A 71 6.34 -16.27 6.76
N MET A 72 5.78 -16.94 7.77
CA MET A 72 4.77 -16.33 8.65
C MET A 72 5.34 -15.17 9.47
N GLY A 73 6.58 -15.28 9.94
CA GLY A 73 7.27 -14.16 10.60
C GLY A 73 7.44 -12.94 9.69
N LEU A 74 7.89 -13.17 8.45
CA LEU A 74 8.06 -12.11 7.45
C LEU A 74 6.71 -11.48 7.08
N ARG A 75 5.69 -12.30 6.81
CA ARG A 75 4.34 -11.86 6.48
C ARG A 75 3.75 -10.99 7.59
N ASN A 76 3.86 -11.42 8.86
CA ASN A 76 3.31 -10.67 9.99
C ASN A 76 4.06 -9.35 10.28
N LEU A 77 5.26 -9.15 9.73
CA LEU A 77 5.99 -7.87 9.73
C LEU A 77 5.88 -7.12 8.40
N GLY A 78 4.88 -7.45 7.56
CA GLY A 78 4.53 -6.68 6.38
C GLY A 78 5.29 -7.04 5.11
N LEU A 79 5.72 -8.30 4.94
CA LEU A 79 6.32 -8.75 3.67
C LEU A 79 5.40 -8.48 2.47
N LEU A 80 4.12 -8.84 2.56
CA LEU A 80 3.20 -8.62 1.44
C LEU A 80 2.88 -7.13 1.24
N ASN A 81 2.88 -6.35 2.32
CA ASN A 81 2.76 -4.90 2.25
C ASN A 81 3.90 -4.25 1.45
N LEU A 82 5.12 -4.81 1.45
CA LEU A 82 6.20 -4.28 0.60
C LEU A 82 5.83 -4.28 -0.88
N PHE A 83 5.18 -5.35 -1.35
CA PHE A 83 4.70 -5.46 -2.72
C PHE A 83 3.46 -4.60 -2.94
N PHE A 84 2.55 -4.51 -1.97
CA PHE A 84 1.41 -3.61 -2.03
C PHE A 84 1.85 -2.16 -2.27
N TYR A 85 2.73 -1.64 -1.41
CA TYR A 85 3.27 -0.29 -1.53
C TYR A 85 4.11 -0.08 -2.80
N ALA A 86 4.74 -1.13 -3.35
CA ALA A 86 5.41 -1.03 -4.65
C ALA A 86 4.41 -0.75 -5.79
N LEU A 87 3.24 -1.39 -5.73
CA LEU A 87 2.18 -1.23 -6.72
C LEU A 87 1.41 0.08 -6.56
N ASP A 88 1.37 0.66 -5.37
CA ASP A 88 0.79 1.99 -5.15
C ASP A 88 1.48 3.07 -5.98
N ILE A 89 2.79 2.95 -6.24
CA ILE A 89 3.55 3.92 -7.03
C ILE A 89 2.93 4.13 -8.43
N PRO A 90 2.83 3.10 -9.30
CA PRO A 90 2.20 3.25 -10.60
C PRO A 90 0.70 3.58 -10.53
N ILE A 91 -0.03 3.17 -9.49
CA ILE A 91 -1.45 3.51 -9.31
C ILE A 91 -1.60 5.03 -9.11
N PHE A 92 -0.92 5.59 -8.11
CA PHE A 92 -1.01 7.01 -7.79
C PHE A 92 -0.45 7.89 -8.90
N PHE A 93 0.58 7.44 -9.61
CA PHE A 93 1.08 8.14 -10.78
C PHE A 93 0.03 8.17 -11.91
N ALA A 94 -0.59 7.03 -12.23
CA ALA A 94 -1.65 6.95 -13.24
C ALA A 94 -2.87 7.80 -12.85
N LEU A 95 -3.27 7.79 -11.57
CA LEU A 95 -4.38 8.59 -11.05
C LEU A 95 -4.08 10.09 -11.10
N PHE A 96 -2.86 10.52 -10.78
CA PHE A 96 -2.41 11.90 -10.98
C PHE A 96 -2.54 12.30 -12.45
N CYS A 97 -1.98 11.49 -13.36
CA CYS A 97 -2.04 11.77 -14.77
C CYS A 97 -3.48 11.83 -15.30
N ALA A 98 -4.39 11.00 -14.77
CA ALA A 98 -5.81 11.03 -15.14
C ALA A 98 -6.51 12.33 -14.70
N HIS A 99 -6.10 12.93 -13.58
CA HIS A 99 -6.71 14.15 -13.04
C HIS A 99 -5.95 15.44 -13.36
N ARG A 100 -4.85 15.36 -14.12
CA ARG A 100 -3.93 16.49 -14.38
C ARG A 100 -4.59 17.72 -15.01
N THR A 101 -5.68 17.56 -15.75
CA THR A 101 -6.38 18.68 -16.41
C THR A 101 -7.61 19.18 -15.63
N SER A 102 -8.18 18.36 -14.74
CA SER A 102 -9.41 18.70 -14.02
C SER A 102 -9.18 19.09 -12.56
N ASN A 103 -8.17 18.53 -11.90
CA ASN A 103 -7.89 18.75 -10.49
C ASN A 103 -6.42 18.45 -10.15
N GLN A 104 -5.52 19.14 -10.83
CA GLN A 104 -4.08 18.89 -10.79
C GLN A 104 -3.50 18.98 -9.37
N THR A 105 -3.85 20.03 -8.62
CA THR A 105 -3.25 20.31 -7.31
C THR A 105 -3.58 19.22 -6.30
N LEU A 106 -4.84 18.82 -6.20
CA LEU A 106 -5.25 17.80 -5.22
C LEU A 106 -4.70 16.42 -5.59
N ALA A 107 -4.69 16.08 -6.88
CA ALA A 107 -4.13 14.82 -7.36
C ALA A 107 -2.60 14.75 -7.21
N ALA A 108 -1.89 15.87 -7.43
CA ALA A 108 -0.46 15.97 -7.19
C ALA A 108 -0.13 15.81 -5.71
N MET A 109 -0.91 16.45 -4.83
CA MET A 109 -0.73 16.33 -3.38
C MET A 109 -0.95 14.89 -2.91
N ALA A 110 -1.99 14.22 -3.41
CA ALA A 110 -2.23 12.81 -3.12
C ALA A 110 -1.06 11.91 -3.55
N MET A 111 -0.54 12.10 -4.77
CA MET A 111 0.61 11.34 -5.27
C MET A 111 1.87 11.55 -4.44
N ILE A 112 2.19 12.81 -4.10
CA ILE A 112 3.37 13.13 -3.28
C ILE A 112 3.26 12.49 -1.91
N ILE A 113 2.10 12.61 -1.25
CA ILE A 113 1.86 12.02 0.07
C ILE A 113 1.95 10.48 0.01
N SER A 114 1.39 9.86 -1.03
CA SER A 114 1.51 8.41 -1.25
C SER A 114 2.97 7.99 -1.35
N PHE A 115 3.78 8.69 -2.16
CA PHE A 115 5.19 8.33 -2.35
C PHE A 115 6.02 8.53 -1.08
N ILE A 116 5.73 9.56 -0.29
CA ILE A 116 6.33 9.73 1.04
C ILE A 116 5.90 8.57 1.95
N GLY A 117 4.62 8.19 1.94
CA GLY A 117 4.11 7.03 2.69
C GLY A 117 4.84 5.72 2.33
N VAL A 118 5.00 5.45 1.03
CA VAL A 118 5.78 4.29 0.52
C VAL A 118 7.22 4.34 1.01
N ALA A 119 7.88 5.49 0.87
CA ALA A 119 9.27 5.65 1.30
C ALA A 119 9.44 5.45 2.82
N VAL A 120 8.51 6.00 3.62
CA VAL A 120 8.48 5.79 5.07
C VAL A 120 8.25 4.32 5.39
N PHE A 121 7.30 3.65 4.74
CA PHE A 121 7.04 2.22 4.95
C PHE A 121 8.29 1.37 4.72
N TYR A 122 9.01 1.60 3.60
CA TYR A 122 10.24 0.89 3.30
C TYR A 122 11.35 1.18 4.31
N ALA A 123 11.48 2.43 4.75
CA ALA A 123 12.48 2.82 5.74
C ALA A 123 12.21 2.23 7.14
N THR A 124 10.94 2.01 7.49
CA THR A 124 10.55 1.50 8.81
C THR A 124 10.29 0.00 8.85
N ASN A 125 10.13 -0.67 7.71
CA ASN A 125 9.89 -2.11 7.65
C ASN A 125 11.06 -2.91 8.26
N ARG A 126 10.77 -3.77 9.25
CA ARG A 126 11.78 -4.56 9.98
C ARG A 126 11.73 -6.07 9.70
N ALA A 127 10.97 -6.53 8.70
CA ALA A 127 10.75 -7.96 8.47
C ALA A 127 12.05 -8.76 8.28
N PHE A 128 12.89 -8.35 7.32
CA PHE A 128 14.15 -9.05 7.04
C PHE A 128 15.20 -8.85 8.14
N ALA A 129 15.26 -7.67 8.75
CA ALA A 129 16.15 -7.41 9.87
C ALA A 129 15.83 -8.30 11.08
N MET A 130 14.54 -8.46 11.39
CA MET A 130 14.07 -9.30 12.48
C MET A 130 14.37 -10.79 12.24
N LEU A 131 14.23 -11.28 11.00
CA LEU A 131 14.66 -12.63 10.62
C LEU A 131 16.17 -12.82 10.85
N GLY A 132 16.99 -11.85 10.40
CA GLY A 132 18.44 -11.90 10.59
C GLY A 132 18.85 -11.89 12.06
N ILE A 133 18.17 -11.11 12.91
CA ILE A 133 18.40 -11.08 14.36
C ILE A 133 17.95 -12.39 15.01
N SER A 134 16.80 -12.96 14.59
CA SER A 134 16.31 -14.24 15.10
C SER A 134 17.32 -15.37 14.86
N ASN A 135 17.91 -15.43 13.67
CA ASN A 135 18.93 -16.43 13.34
C ASN A 135 20.20 -16.24 14.20
N GLN A 136 20.63 -14.99 14.40
CA GLN A 136 21.76 -14.68 15.27
C GLN A 136 21.49 -15.04 16.74
N TYR A 137 20.27 -14.82 17.22
CA TYR A 137 19.83 -15.26 18.55
C TYR A 137 19.89 -16.79 18.69
N ALA A 138 19.44 -17.53 17.69
CA ALA A 138 19.46 -19.01 17.70
C ALA A 138 20.88 -19.58 17.71
N LEU A 139 21.81 -18.94 16.99
CA LEU A 139 23.22 -19.36 16.90
C LEU A 139 24.10 -18.88 18.07
N ALA A 140 23.59 -17.99 18.92
CA ALA A 140 24.36 -17.43 20.02
C ALA A 140 24.71 -18.51 21.07
N THR A 141 26.00 -18.60 21.40
CA THR A 141 26.56 -19.60 22.32
C THR A 141 26.70 -19.11 23.76
N SER A 142 26.46 -17.81 24.00
CA SER A 142 26.51 -17.20 25.34
C SER A 142 25.22 -16.45 25.66
N GLU A 143 24.88 -16.41 26.95
CA GLU A 143 23.69 -15.70 27.44
C GLU A 143 23.78 -14.19 27.21
N THR A 144 24.99 -13.63 27.33
CA THR A 144 25.26 -12.22 27.01
C THR A 144 24.92 -11.90 25.56
N GLN A 145 25.34 -12.75 24.60
CA GLN A 145 25.05 -12.56 23.19
C GLN A 145 23.55 -12.73 22.89
N ARG A 146 22.89 -13.71 23.52
CA ARG A 146 21.42 -13.89 23.42
C ARG A 146 20.66 -12.66 23.91
N SER A 147 21.08 -12.09 25.04
CA SER A 147 20.48 -10.87 25.59
C SER A 147 20.62 -9.66 24.66
N ILE A 148 21.78 -9.50 24.00
CA ILE A 148 21.99 -8.44 23.00
C ILE A 148 21.02 -8.57 21.83
N PHE A 149 20.87 -9.78 21.27
CA PHE A 149 19.97 -9.98 20.14
C PHE A 149 18.49 -9.88 20.53
N ALA A 150 18.12 -10.31 21.74
CA ALA A 150 16.77 -10.10 22.26
C ALA A 150 16.45 -8.60 22.40
N ALA A 151 17.37 -7.79 22.94
CA ALA A 151 17.20 -6.35 23.02
C ALA A 151 17.09 -5.70 21.62
N ALA A 152 17.94 -6.11 20.67
CA ALA A 152 17.87 -5.63 19.29
C ALA A 152 16.55 -6.00 18.62
N GLY A 153 16.06 -7.23 18.82
CA GLY A 153 14.75 -7.67 18.32
C GLY A 153 13.60 -6.88 18.92
N GLN A 154 13.64 -6.59 20.22
CA GLN A 154 12.63 -5.75 20.88
C GLN A 154 12.61 -4.34 20.29
N ALA A 155 13.78 -3.75 20.01
CA ALA A 155 13.87 -2.45 19.34
C ALA A 155 13.29 -2.48 17.92
N MET A 156 13.48 -3.58 17.16
CA MET A 156 12.86 -3.74 15.84
C MET A 156 11.34 -3.80 15.92
N LEU A 157 10.78 -4.53 16.90
CA LEU A 157 9.32 -4.61 17.08
C LEU A 157 8.69 -3.27 17.43
N SER A 158 9.35 -2.45 18.24
CA SER A 158 8.87 -1.09 18.58
C SER A 158 8.71 -0.17 17.36
N VAL A 159 9.36 -0.49 16.23
CA VAL A 159 9.29 0.29 14.99
C VAL A 159 8.49 -0.42 13.90
N GLY A 160 8.72 -1.72 13.70
CA GLY A 160 8.23 -2.44 12.53
C GLY A 160 7.00 -3.30 12.75
N GLN A 161 6.51 -3.44 13.99
CA GLN A 161 5.29 -4.20 14.23
C GLN A 161 4.09 -3.46 13.63
N SER A 162 3.36 -4.13 12.74
CA SER A 162 2.25 -3.54 12.01
C SER A 162 1.11 -3.10 12.93
N HIS A 163 0.45 -1.99 12.56
CA HIS A 163 -0.67 -1.40 13.30
C HIS A 163 -0.33 -1.02 14.74
N THR A 164 0.92 -0.62 14.97
CA THR A 164 1.42 -0.05 16.22
C THR A 164 1.93 1.37 15.97
N PRO A 165 2.19 2.17 17.03
CA PRO A 165 2.71 3.52 16.86
C PRO A 165 3.97 3.63 15.98
N GLY A 166 4.82 2.60 15.95
CA GLY A 166 6.04 2.57 15.14
C GLY A 166 5.77 2.62 13.62
N THR A 167 4.68 2.01 13.16
CA THR A 167 4.30 1.97 11.74
C THR A 167 3.25 3.03 11.36
N PHE A 168 2.66 3.71 12.36
CA PHE A 168 1.51 4.61 12.19
C PHE A 168 1.69 5.63 11.05
N ILE A 169 2.85 6.29 10.96
CA ILE A 169 3.08 7.36 9.97
C ILE A 169 2.99 6.82 8.53
N ALA A 170 3.51 5.62 8.27
CA ALA A 170 3.45 5.02 6.93
C ALA A 170 2.00 4.78 6.48
N PHE A 171 1.19 4.18 7.36
CA PHE A 171 -0.21 3.92 7.10
C PHE A 171 -1.02 5.22 7.03
N PHE A 172 -0.85 6.13 7.99
CA PHE A 172 -1.51 7.43 8.03
C PHE A 172 -1.33 8.21 6.72
N LEU A 173 -0.11 8.27 6.19
CA LEU A 173 0.17 8.95 4.92
C LEU A 173 -0.49 8.24 3.74
N SER A 174 -0.43 6.90 3.69
CA SER A 174 -1.07 6.11 2.63
C SER A 174 -2.59 6.32 2.60
N GLU A 175 -3.24 6.22 3.75
CA GLU A 175 -4.68 6.41 3.90
C GLU A 175 -5.08 7.86 3.56
N SER A 176 -4.28 8.84 4.00
CA SER A 176 -4.50 10.25 3.67
C SER A 176 -4.39 10.51 2.17
N ALA A 177 -3.39 9.92 1.49
CA ALA A 177 -3.26 10.02 0.04
C ALA A 177 -4.48 9.44 -0.68
N SER A 178 -4.96 8.29 -0.22
CA SER A 178 -6.12 7.59 -0.77
C SER A 178 -7.42 8.36 -0.56
N LEU A 179 -7.58 9.03 0.58
CA LEU A 179 -8.67 9.98 0.84
C LEU A 179 -8.60 11.19 -0.09
N LEU A 180 -7.42 11.79 -0.27
CA LEU A 180 -7.23 12.95 -1.14
C LEU A 180 -7.52 12.63 -2.61
N ILE A 181 -7.06 11.49 -3.11
CA ILE A 181 -7.34 11.10 -4.50
C ILE A 181 -8.81 10.73 -4.69
N SER A 182 -9.45 10.12 -3.69
CA SER A 182 -10.91 9.89 -3.68
C SER A 182 -11.69 11.21 -3.70
N ALA A 183 -11.24 12.23 -2.96
CA ALA A 183 -11.81 13.57 -3.03
C ALA A 183 -11.56 14.25 -4.39
N ALA A 184 -10.42 14.00 -5.03
CA ALA A 184 -10.15 14.49 -6.38
C ALA A 184 -11.10 13.87 -7.41
N MET A 185 -11.44 12.58 -7.26
CA MET A 185 -12.42 11.89 -8.10
C MET A 185 -13.83 12.49 -7.98
N LEU A 186 -14.23 13.02 -6.81
CA LEU A 186 -15.53 13.69 -6.64
C LEU A 186 -15.68 14.97 -7.47
N ARG A 187 -14.56 15.67 -7.71
CA ARG A 187 -14.55 16.96 -8.43
C ARG A 187 -14.48 16.80 -9.95
N GLY A 188 -14.01 15.64 -10.43
CA GLY A 188 -13.93 15.32 -11.85
C GLY A 188 -15.16 14.57 -12.38
N LYS A 189 -15.32 14.52 -13.71
CA LYS A 189 -16.26 13.61 -14.40
C LYS A 189 -15.57 12.34 -14.91
N LEU A 190 -14.26 12.23 -14.70
CA LEU A 190 -13.45 11.17 -15.25
C LEU A 190 -13.65 9.84 -14.52
N PHE A 191 -13.89 9.87 -13.21
CA PHE A 191 -14.28 8.70 -12.41
C PHE A 191 -15.75 8.83 -11.98
N SER A 192 -16.44 7.71 -11.76
CA SER A 192 -17.82 7.77 -11.28
C SER A 192 -17.88 8.18 -9.80
N LYS A 193 -19.00 8.78 -9.38
CA LYS A 193 -19.23 9.08 -7.95
C LYS A 193 -19.10 7.85 -7.06
N THR A 194 -19.47 6.66 -7.56
CA THR A 194 -19.28 5.39 -6.85
C THR A 194 -17.81 5.12 -6.53
N ASN A 195 -16.89 5.34 -7.48
CA ASN A 195 -15.44 5.21 -7.20
C ASN A 195 -15.07 6.11 -6.02
N ALA A 196 -15.48 7.37 -6.10
CA ALA A 196 -15.08 8.37 -5.14
C ALA A 196 -15.64 8.10 -3.73
N TYR A 197 -16.93 7.73 -3.60
CA TYR A 197 -17.53 7.42 -2.29
C TYR A 197 -17.02 6.11 -1.69
N VAL A 198 -16.88 5.04 -2.49
CA VAL A 198 -16.36 3.75 -2.00
C VAL A 198 -14.95 3.92 -1.44
N GLY A 199 -14.09 4.65 -2.16
CA GLY A 199 -12.74 4.97 -1.68
C GLY A 199 -12.78 5.85 -0.44
N PHE A 200 -13.51 6.96 -0.48
CA PHE A 200 -13.54 7.89 0.65
C PHE A 200 -14.02 7.23 1.95
N VAL A 201 -15.10 6.44 1.92
CA VAL A 201 -15.60 5.74 3.11
C VAL A 201 -14.63 4.63 3.53
N GLY A 202 -14.12 3.85 2.58
CA GLY A 202 -13.19 2.74 2.86
C GLY A 202 -11.92 3.21 3.55
N PHE A 203 -11.22 4.17 2.95
CA PHE A 203 -9.97 4.71 3.51
C PHE A 203 -10.20 5.54 4.78
N MET A 204 -11.39 6.12 4.98
CA MET A 204 -11.72 6.75 6.26
C MET A 204 -11.84 5.71 7.38
N PHE A 205 -12.48 4.57 7.11
CA PHE A 205 -12.53 3.47 8.08
C PHE A 205 -11.14 2.89 8.38
N MET A 206 -10.30 2.72 7.35
CA MET A 206 -8.91 2.28 7.54
C MET A 206 -8.09 3.28 8.35
N LEU A 207 -8.25 4.59 8.10
CA LEU A 207 -7.58 5.63 8.88
C LEU A 207 -8.00 5.61 10.36
N ILE A 208 -9.29 5.50 10.64
CA ILE A 208 -9.80 5.41 12.02
C ILE A 208 -9.31 4.11 12.69
N PHE A 209 -9.33 3.00 11.96
CA PHE A 209 -8.76 1.73 12.41
C PHE A 209 -7.29 1.92 12.82
N GLU A 210 -6.47 2.55 11.99
CA GLU A 210 -5.04 2.71 12.24
C GLU A 210 -4.77 3.57 13.49
N VAL A 211 -5.55 4.62 13.70
CA VAL A 211 -5.49 5.43 14.93
C VAL A 211 -5.87 4.59 16.15
N PHE A 212 -6.95 3.82 16.09
CA PHE A 212 -7.40 3.00 17.22
C PHE A 212 -6.42 1.87 17.52
N ALA A 213 -5.94 1.16 16.50
CA ALA A 213 -4.99 0.06 16.66
C ALA A 213 -3.67 0.56 17.24
N SER A 214 -3.17 1.70 16.76
CA SER A 214 -1.89 2.26 17.22
C SER A 214 -1.95 2.82 18.64
N PHE A 215 -2.98 3.60 18.97
CA PHE A 215 -2.98 4.41 20.19
C PHE A 215 -4.02 3.99 21.24
N MET A 216 -4.97 3.12 20.86
CA MET A 216 -6.08 2.73 21.73
C MET A 216 -6.26 1.20 21.77
N PRO A 217 -5.30 0.43 22.31
CA PRO A 217 -5.39 -1.04 22.34
C PRO A 217 -6.68 -1.58 23.00
N ALA A 218 -7.26 -0.83 23.94
CA ALA A 218 -8.55 -1.16 24.57
C ALA A 218 -9.73 -1.23 23.57
N LEU A 219 -9.62 -0.57 22.42
CA LEU A 219 -10.64 -0.54 21.36
C LEU A 219 -10.35 -1.53 20.22
N GLN A 220 -9.42 -2.48 20.40
CA GLN A 220 -9.01 -3.40 19.33
C GLN A 220 -10.18 -4.12 18.65
N GLY A 221 -11.20 -4.55 19.42
CA GLY A 221 -12.39 -5.20 18.85
C GLY A 221 -13.16 -4.28 17.88
N VAL A 222 -13.33 -3.00 18.24
CA VAL A 222 -13.98 -2.00 17.38
C VAL A 222 -13.09 -1.68 16.17
N ALA A 223 -11.78 -1.55 16.40
CA ALA A 223 -10.80 -1.30 15.35
C ALA A 223 -10.85 -2.39 14.27
N MET A 224 -10.96 -3.67 14.66
CA MET A 224 -11.07 -4.77 13.71
C MET A 224 -12.34 -4.73 12.85
N ILE A 225 -13.48 -4.31 13.41
CA ILE A 225 -14.73 -4.15 12.64
C ILE A 225 -14.55 -3.08 11.56
N LEU A 226 -13.91 -1.95 11.92
CA LEU A 226 -13.58 -0.89 10.98
C LEU A 226 -12.59 -1.36 9.92
N ALA A 227 -11.56 -2.12 10.29
CA ALA A 227 -10.61 -2.70 9.35
C ALA A 227 -11.28 -3.64 8.34
N MET A 228 -12.21 -4.49 8.79
CA MET A 228 -12.93 -5.40 7.90
C MET A 228 -13.81 -4.64 6.90
N ALA A 229 -14.59 -3.66 7.37
CA ALA A 229 -15.42 -2.84 6.50
C ALA A 229 -14.58 -1.99 5.55
N GLY A 230 -13.54 -1.33 6.08
CA GLY A 230 -12.59 -0.51 5.32
C GLY A 230 -11.83 -1.31 4.27
N GLY A 231 -11.33 -2.50 4.63
CA GLY A 231 -10.62 -3.40 3.73
C GLY A 231 -11.47 -3.92 2.56
N ILE A 232 -12.73 -4.28 2.81
CA ILE A 232 -13.64 -4.70 1.72
C ILE A 232 -13.91 -3.52 0.77
N LEU A 233 -14.10 -2.33 1.33
CA LEU A 233 -14.34 -1.12 0.53
C LEU A 233 -13.09 -0.69 -0.25
N SER A 234 -11.89 -0.77 0.34
CA SER A 234 -10.65 -0.44 -0.36
C SER A 234 -10.36 -1.44 -1.49
N LEU A 235 -10.55 -2.74 -1.28
CA LEU A 235 -10.45 -3.73 -2.36
C LEU A 235 -11.46 -3.46 -3.47
N THR A 236 -12.70 -3.11 -3.11
CA THR A 236 -13.72 -2.73 -4.09
C THR A 236 -13.28 -1.48 -4.86
N TRP A 237 -12.72 -0.49 -4.18
CA TRP A 237 -12.21 0.72 -4.79
C TRP A 237 -11.10 0.42 -5.81
N GLU A 238 -10.13 -0.42 -5.46
CA GLU A 238 -9.04 -0.81 -6.37
C GLU A 238 -9.56 -1.50 -7.64
N ILE A 239 -10.58 -2.36 -7.51
CA ILE A 239 -11.24 -2.99 -8.68
C ILE A 239 -11.90 -1.92 -9.58
N LEU A 240 -12.58 -0.95 -8.97
CA LEU A 240 -13.24 0.12 -9.72
C LEU A 240 -12.23 1.05 -10.41
N VAL A 241 -11.15 1.40 -9.72
CA VAL A 241 -10.02 2.18 -10.24
C VAL A 241 -9.36 1.45 -11.39
N SER A 242 -9.02 0.18 -11.20
CA SER A 242 -8.41 -0.66 -12.24
C SER A 242 -9.27 -0.69 -13.51
N ARG A 243 -10.56 -1.00 -13.37
CA ARG A 243 -11.51 -1.00 -14.48
C ARG A 243 -11.52 0.33 -15.21
N ARG A 244 -11.48 1.45 -14.48
CA ARG A 244 -11.53 2.78 -15.08
C ARG A 244 -10.22 3.13 -15.79
N LEU A 245 -9.06 2.80 -15.21
CA LEU A 245 -7.77 3.00 -15.85
C LEU A 245 -7.68 2.19 -17.15
N PHE A 246 -8.16 0.93 -17.19
CA PHE A 246 -8.23 0.18 -18.44
C PHE A 246 -9.16 0.81 -19.48
N GLN A 247 -10.28 1.40 -19.08
CA GLN A 247 -11.14 2.13 -20.02
C GLN A 247 -10.42 3.36 -20.59
N LEU A 248 -9.73 4.14 -19.75
CA LEU A 248 -8.94 5.29 -20.19
C LEU A 248 -7.84 4.87 -21.17
N SER A 249 -7.20 3.72 -20.94
CA SER A 249 -6.18 3.19 -21.85
C SER A 249 -6.66 2.77 -23.24
N ARG A 250 -7.98 2.71 -23.46
CA ARG A 250 -8.57 2.46 -24.77
C ARG A 250 -9.00 3.73 -25.48
N ILE A 251 -9.11 4.84 -24.73
CA ILE A 251 -9.51 6.15 -25.23
C ILE A 251 -8.27 6.92 -25.70
N TYR A 252 -7.17 6.79 -24.96
CA TYR A 252 -5.82 7.22 -25.34
C TYR A 252 -5.06 6.04 -25.94
#